data_AF-A0A068VA83-F1
#
_entry.id   AF-A0A068VA83-F1
#
_cell.length_a   1.000
_cell.length_b   1.000
_cell.length_c   1.000
_cell.angle_alpha   90.00
_cell.angle_beta   90.00
_cell.angle_gamma   90.00
#
_symmetry.space_group_name_H-M   'P 1'
#
loop_
_entity.id
_entity.type
_entity.pdbx_description
1 polymer ?
#
loop_
_entity_poly.entity_id
_entity_poly.type
_entity_poly.pdbx_seq_one_letter_code
_entity_poly.pdbx_strand_id
1 'polypeptide(L)'
;MQTIGGYEAISGQKINVQKCGFLAHDKLPSYCMARVRRATGFGHKSFPVRYLGCPLFTRRRKSVYFMEMVQSVINKIFSWRFRFLSSRGRLILIRHVLSAIPTHLLAASCPPRGVLALAEWAMANFLWEEREGEFRHHWIKWEDLCAGLSQGGIGIHSLLEVQSAFSLKLCHSCMVGAVQGSSYCNFWFDNWLGSGPLCQRLQSVSDHPVGDFVLNGRWNQQLLRALGPG
;
A
#
# COMPACT_ATOMS: atom_id res chain seq x y z
N MET A 1 5.51 -27.30 17.69
CA MET A 1 5.08 -28.03 16.48
C MET A 1 3.80 -28.87 16.62
N GLN A 2 3.34 -29.24 17.83
CA GLN A 2 2.13 -30.07 18.00
C GLN A 2 0.88 -29.48 17.31
N THR A 3 0.67 -28.17 17.37
CA THR A 3 -0.47 -27.50 16.73
C THR A 3 -0.45 -27.59 15.21
N ILE A 4 0.74 -27.43 14.59
CA ILE A 4 0.90 -27.57 13.14
C ILE A 4 0.68 -29.02 12.73
N GLY A 5 1.27 -29.98 13.44
CA GLY A 5 1.05 -31.40 13.17
C GLY A 5 -0.43 -31.80 13.28
N GLY A 6 -1.15 -31.25 14.27
CA GLY A 6 -2.60 -31.43 14.38
C GLY A 6 -3.37 -30.86 13.19
N TYR A 7 -3.02 -29.65 12.73
CA TYR A 7 -3.58 -29.07 11.51
C TYR A 7 -3.31 -29.94 10.28
N GLU A 8 -2.08 -30.41 10.10
CA GLU A 8 -1.70 -31.26 8.95
C GLU A 8 -2.47 -32.59 8.95
N ALA A 9 -2.66 -33.19 10.14
CA ALA A 9 -3.41 -34.42 10.30
C ALA A 9 -4.91 -34.24 9.99
N ILE A 10 -5.53 -33.15 10.44
CA ILE A 10 -6.96 -32.89 10.24
C ILE A 10 -7.26 -32.41 8.81
N SER A 11 -6.44 -31.50 8.28
CA SER A 11 -6.67 -30.89 6.96
C SER A 11 -6.16 -31.74 5.79
N GLY A 12 -5.24 -32.68 6.04
CA GLY A 12 -4.52 -33.42 5.00
C GLY A 12 -3.51 -32.58 4.21
N GLN A 13 -3.27 -31.33 4.61
CA GLN A 13 -2.31 -30.42 3.96
C GLN A 13 -0.95 -30.48 4.67
N LYS A 14 0.14 -30.30 3.92
CA LYS A 14 1.49 -30.18 4.49
C LYS A 14 2.03 -28.75 4.36
N ILE A 15 2.69 -28.27 5.41
CA ILE A 15 3.31 -26.95 5.43
C ILE A 15 4.66 -26.98 4.72
N ASN A 16 4.89 -26.00 3.84
CA ASN A 16 6.21 -25.80 3.24
C ASN A 16 7.12 -24.99 4.17
N VAL A 17 7.94 -25.69 4.95
CA VAL A 17 8.88 -25.11 5.92
C VAL A 17 9.87 -24.12 5.27
N GLN A 18 10.25 -24.33 4.00
CA GLN A 18 11.17 -23.43 3.28
C GLN A 18 10.52 -22.09 2.92
N LYS A 19 9.21 -22.08 2.64
CA LYS A 19 8.45 -20.85 2.40
C LYS A 19 8.07 -20.15 3.70
N CYS A 20 7.87 -20.91 4.78
CA CYS A 20 7.60 -20.38 6.11
C CYS A 20 8.83 -19.70 6.73
N GLY A 21 8.57 -18.80 7.67
CA GLY A 21 9.62 -18.08 8.38
C GLY A 21 9.01 -17.21 9.46
N PHE A 22 9.76 -16.95 10.53
CA PHE A 22 9.35 -16.01 11.56
C PHE A 22 10.14 -14.71 11.43
N LEU A 23 9.48 -13.60 11.76
CA LEU A 23 10.07 -12.27 11.86
C LEU A 23 10.23 -11.93 13.34
N ALA A 24 11.37 -11.36 13.71
CA ALA A 24 11.63 -10.88 15.05
C ALA A 24 12.08 -9.42 15.00
N HIS A 25 11.88 -8.71 16.12
CA HIS A 25 12.39 -7.35 16.27
C HIS A 25 13.92 -7.36 16.40
N ASP A 26 14.61 -6.37 15.82
CA ASP A 26 16.09 -6.28 15.79
C ASP A 26 16.76 -6.37 17.18
N LYS A 27 16.04 -5.97 18.23
CA LYS A 27 16.52 -5.98 19.63
C LYS A 27 16.30 -7.31 20.36
N LEU A 28 15.71 -8.32 19.71
CA LEU A 28 15.40 -9.58 20.37
C LEU A 28 16.68 -10.39 20.65
N PRO A 29 16.92 -10.86 21.89
CA PRO A 29 18.10 -11.66 22.21
C PRO A 29 18.20 -12.95 21.38
N SER A 30 19.42 -13.38 21.09
CA SER A 30 19.71 -14.59 20.31
C SER A 30 19.10 -15.86 20.92
N TYR A 31 19.05 -15.96 22.25
CA TYR A 31 18.43 -17.10 22.93
C TYR A 31 16.91 -17.17 22.69
N CYS A 32 16.22 -16.02 22.62
CA CYS A 32 14.80 -15.98 22.28
C CYS A 32 14.57 -16.42 20.84
N MET A 33 15.40 -15.96 19.89
CA MET A 33 15.33 -16.40 18.50
C MET A 33 15.58 -17.91 18.37
N ALA A 34 16.54 -18.46 19.11
CA ALA A 34 16.83 -19.89 19.14
C ALA A 34 15.65 -20.69 19.72
N ARG A 35 14.97 -20.19 20.75
CA ARG A 35 13.75 -20.79 21.31
C ARG A 35 12.62 -20.83 20.28
N VAL A 36 12.36 -19.72 19.58
CA VAL A 36 11.33 -19.66 18.52
C VAL A 36 11.68 -20.63 17.39
N ARG A 37 12.93 -20.65 16.95
CA ARG A 37 13.40 -21.59 15.92
C ARG A 37 13.23 -23.05 16.32
N ARG A 38 13.56 -23.42 17.57
CA ARG A 38 13.34 -24.79 18.08
C ARG A 38 11.86 -25.14 18.22
N ALA A 39 11.03 -24.19 18.64
CA ALA A 39 9.59 -24.42 18.85
C ALA A 39 8.80 -24.55 17.53
N THR A 40 9.18 -23.76 16.52
CA THR A 40 8.47 -23.64 15.23
C THR A 40 9.11 -24.43 14.09
N GLY A 41 10.42 -24.70 14.15
CA GLY A 41 11.17 -25.29 13.04
C GLY A 41 11.40 -24.35 11.85
N PHE A 42 10.94 -23.10 11.91
CA PHE A 42 11.04 -22.15 10.81
C PHE A 42 12.34 -21.34 10.82
N GLY A 43 12.79 -20.93 9.65
CA GLY A 43 13.92 -20.01 9.51
C GLY A 43 13.59 -18.59 9.99
N HIS A 44 14.60 -17.89 10.50
CA HIS A 44 14.48 -16.46 10.80
C HIS A 44 14.55 -15.66 9.49
N LYS A 45 13.58 -14.76 9.26
CA LYS A 45 13.57 -13.80 8.16
C LYS A 45 13.78 -12.40 8.72
N SER A 46 14.43 -11.53 7.95
CA SER A 46 14.63 -10.12 8.28
C SER A 46 13.84 -9.21 7.34
N PHE A 47 13.49 -8.02 7.83
CA PHE A 47 12.90 -6.98 6.99
C PHE A 47 13.94 -6.41 6.01
N PRO A 48 13.53 -5.97 4.80
CA PRO A 48 12.18 -5.98 4.27
C PRO A 48 11.75 -7.36 3.75
N VAL A 49 10.49 -7.74 3.99
CA VAL A 49 9.89 -8.99 3.47
C VAL A 49 8.77 -8.65 2.50
N ARG A 50 8.60 -9.45 1.44
CA ARG A 50 7.48 -9.31 0.52
C ARG A 50 6.30 -10.16 0.95
N TYR A 51 5.13 -9.53 0.98
CA TYR A 51 3.86 -10.19 1.23
C TYR A 51 2.86 -9.77 0.16
N LEU A 52 2.37 -10.74 -0.61
CA LEU A 52 1.47 -10.52 -1.74
C LEU A 52 2.00 -9.50 -2.77
N GLY A 53 3.32 -9.38 -2.94
CA GLY A 53 3.94 -8.40 -3.84
C GLY A 53 4.11 -6.99 -3.24
N CYS A 54 3.67 -6.77 -2.00
CA CYS A 54 3.92 -5.53 -1.26
C CYS A 54 5.13 -5.67 -0.32
N PRO A 55 6.05 -4.70 -0.29
CA PRO A 55 7.17 -4.72 0.63
C PRO A 55 6.70 -4.31 2.04
N LEU A 56 6.88 -5.22 3.00
CA LEU A 56 6.74 -4.95 4.43
C LEU A 56 8.07 -4.52 5.00
N PHE A 57 8.07 -3.41 5.73
CA PHE A 57 9.25 -2.82 6.37
C PHE A 57 8.86 -2.12 7.67
N THR A 58 9.78 -2.08 8.63
CA THR A 58 9.55 -1.47 9.95
C THR A 58 10.13 -0.05 10.07
N ARG A 59 11.13 0.29 9.25
CA ARG A 59 11.80 1.59 9.27
C ARG A 59 11.17 2.55 8.26
N ARG A 60 11.80 3.71 8.04
CA ARG A 60 11.39 4.66 7.00
C ARG A 60 11.33 3.99 5.63
N ARG A 61 10.28 4.30 4.87
CA ARG A 61 10.14 3.88 3.47
C ARG A 61 11.35 4.35 2.65
N LYS A 62 11.91 3.45 1.84
CA LYS A 62 13.02 3.75 0.92
C LYS A 62 12.58 3.48 -0.51
N SER A 63 13.07 4.27 -1.47
CA SER A 63 12.77 4.09 -2.90
C SER A 63 13.13 2.68 -3.40
N VAL A 64 14.23 2.12 -2.91
CA VAL A 64 14.71 0.77 -3.26
C VAL A 64 13.66 -0.31 -3.05
N TYR A 65 12.79 -0.18 -2.04
CA TYR A 65 11.77 -1.19 -1.74
C TYR A 65 10.68 -1.29 -2.81
N PHE A 66 10.51 -0.25 -3.62
CA PHE A 66 9.45 -0.15 -4.62
C PHE A 66 9.98 -0.25 -6.06
N MET A 67 11.29 -0.43 -6.25
CA MET A 67 11.90 -0.49 -7.59
C MET A 67 11.41 -1.69 -8.42
N GLU A 68 10.96 -2.77 -7.78
CA GLU A 68 10.37 -3.90 -8.50
C GLU A 68 9.11 -3.51 -9.28
N MET A 69 8.29 -2.62 -8.74
CA MET A 69 7.08 -2.15 -9.42
C MET A 69 7.44 -1.36 -10.68
N VAL A 70 8.47 -0.50 -10.59
CA VAL A 70 9.04 0.19 -11.75
C VAL A 70 9.62 -0.81 -12.75
N GLN A 71 10.39 -1.79 -12.29
CA GLN A 71 10.97 -2.82 -13.14
C GLN A 71 9.89 -3.65 -13.84
N SER A 72 8.76 -3.92 -13.19
CA SER A 72 7.63 -4.64 -13.77
C SER A 72 6.99 -3.85 -14.91
N VAL A 73 6.85 -2.52 -14.76
CA VAL A 73 6.41 -1.62 -15.83
C VAL A 73 7.41 -1.63 -16.98
N ILE A 74 8.70 -1.47 -16.69
CA ILE A 74 9.78 -1.45 -17.69
C ILE A 74 9.86 -2.79 -18.44
N ASN A 75 9.83 -3.92 -17.74
CA ASN A 75 9.85 -5.25 -18.36
C ASN A 75 8.64 -5.44 -19.28
N LYS A 76 7.48 -4.92 -18.90
CA LYS A 76 6.29 -4.98 -19.75
C LYS A 76 6.44 -4.12 -21.01
N ILE A 77 7.00 -2.92 -20.88
CA ILE A 77 7.36 -2.06 -22.02
C ILE A 77 8.33 -2.80 -22.97
N PHE A 78 9.39 -3.39 -22.44
CA PHE A 78 10.36 -4.15 -23.22
C PHE A 78 9.72 -5.33 -23.98
N SER A 79 8.73 -6.00 -23.38
CA SER A 79 8.01 -7.09 -24.06
C SER A 79 7.23 -6.67 -25.31
N TRP A 80 6.97 -5.36 -25.47
CA TRP A 80 6.29 -4.79 -26.64
C TRP A 80 7.21 -4.00 -27.57
N ARG A 81 8.48 -3.84 -27.20
CA ARG A 81 9.45 -3.01 -27.93
C ARG A 81 9.66 -3.50 -29.38
N PHE A 82 9.62 -4.81 -29.60
CA PHE A 82 9.73 -5.43 -30.93
C PHE A 82 8.41 -5.48 -31.72
N ARG A 83 7.32 -4.93 -31.19
CA ARG A 83 6.03 -4.87 -31.89
C ARG A 83 5.86 -3.48 -32.51
N PHE A 84 5.55 -3.43 -33.80
CA PHE A 84 5.19 -2.18 -34.49
C PHE A 84 3.83 -1.68 -33.97
N LEU A 85 3.87 -0.92 -32.88
CA LEU A 85 2.69 -0.32 -32.26
C LEU A 85 2.53 1.12 -32.76
N SER A 86 1.33 1.45 -33.21
CA SER A 86 0.96 2.85 -33.46
C SER A 86 0.94 3.63 -32.14
N SER A 87 1.11 4.96 -32.20
CA SER A 87 1.08 5.83 -31.02
C SER A 87 -0.23 5.67 -30.23
N ARG A 88 -1.36 5.49 -30.93
CA ARG A 88 -2.67 5.19 -30.32
C ARG A 88 -2.68 3.83 -29.63
N GLY A 89 -2.07 2.81 -30.23
CA GLY A 89 -1.93 1.49 -29.60
C GLY A 89 -1.13 1.54 -28.30
N ARG A 90 -0.02 2.29 -28.29
CA ARG A 90 0.79 2.49 -27.07
C ARG A 90 0.03 3.22 -25.98
N LEU A 91 -0.72 4.25 -26.34
CA LEU A 91 -1.60 4.97 -25.42
C LEU A 91 -2.62 4.03 -24.75
N ILE A 92 -3.25 3.14 -25.52
CA ILE A 92 -4.19 2.14 -24.98
C ILE A 92 -3.48 1.19 -24.01
N LEU A 93 -2.28 0.73 -24.34
CA LEU A 93 -1.48 -0.15 -23.47
C LEU A 93 -1.06 0.56 -22.18
N ILE A 94 -0.69 1.83 -22.25
CA ILE A 94 -0.40 2.65 -21.07
C ILE A 94 -1.63 2.66 -20.17
N ARG A 95 -2.77 3.11 -20.70
CA ARG A 95 -4.01 3.30 -19.95
C ARG A 95 -4.53 2.02 -19.30
N HIS A 96 -4.54 0.91 -20.04
CA HIS A 96 -5.21 -0.32 -19.59
C HIS A 96 -4.27 -1.35 -18.96
N VAL A 97 -2.98 -1.32 -19.28
CA VAL A 97 -2.03 -2.34 -18.80
C VAL A 97 -0.97 -1.72 -17.90
N LEU A 98 -0.23 -0.71 -18.35
CA LEU A 98 0.88 -0.16 -17.56
C LEU A 98 0.37 0.59 -16.33
N SER A 99 -0.70 1.37 -16.45
CA SER A 99 -1.35 2.03 -15.31
C SER A 99 -1.94 1.04 -14.31
N ALA A 100 -2.29 -0.18 -14.73
CA ALA A 100 -2.86 -1.21 -13.86
C ALA A 100 -1.79 -1.92 -13.00
N ILE A 101 -0.58 -2.13 -13.51
CA ILE A 101 0.52 -2.81 -12.80
C ILE A 101 0.78 -2.22 -11.39
N PRO A 102 0.94 -0.90 -11.20
CA PRO A 102 1.23 -0.35 -9.88
C PRO A 102 0.00 -0.32 -8.95
N THR A 103 -1.23 -0.43 -9.46
CA THR A 103 -2.46 -0.21 -8.66
C THR A 103 -2.54 -1.07 -7.41
N HIS A 104 -2.19 -2.36 -7.51
CA HIS A 104 -2.18 -3.27 -6.37
C HIS A 104 -1.27 -2.78 -5.24
N LEU A 105 -0.06 -2.33 -5.59
CA LEU A 105 0.91 -1.80 -4.62
C LEU A 105 0.44 -0.45 -4.05
N LEU A 106 -0.13 0.43 -4.89
CA LEU A 106 -0.63 1.75 -4.48
C LEU A 106 -1.86 1.64 -3.56
N ALA A 107 -2.66 0.59 -3.71
CA ALA A 107 -3.80 0.31 -2.84
C ALA A 107 -3.38 -0.06 -1.41
N ALA A 108 -2.21 -0.68 -1.24
CA ALA A 108 -1.73 -1.20 0.05
C ALA A 108 -0.60 -0.37 0.67
N SER A 109 0.07 0.49 -0.10
CA SER A 109 1.27 1.20 0.35
C SER A 109 1.43 2.56 -0.31
N CYS A 110 2.26 3.40 0.30
CA CYS A 110 2.54 4.75 -0.21
C CYS A 110 4.01 4.91 -0.66
N PRO A 111 4.34 4.58 -1.92
CA PRO A 111 5.68 4.79 -2.47
C PRO A 111 6.11 6.27 -2.44
N PRO A 112 7.42 6.56 -2.41
CA PRO A 112 7.93 7.92 -2.60
C PRO A 112 7.58 8.48 -3.99
N ARG A 113 7.33 9.78 -4.09
CA ARG A 113 6.99 10.47 -5.36
C ARG A 113 8.00 10.20 -6.47
N GLY A 114 9.30 10.16 -6.14
CA GLY A 114 10.35 9.86 -7.14
C GLY A 114 10.23 8.48 -7.78
N VAL A 115 9.68 7.48 -7.07
CA VAL A 115 9.45 6.15 -7.65
C VAL A 115 8.28 6.19 -8.64
N LEU A 116 7.21 6.92 -8.30
CA LEU A 116 6.07 7.10 -9.19
C LEU A 116 6.46 7.87 -10.44
N ALA A 117 7.21 8.97 -10.27
CA ALA A 117 7.74 9.77 -11.36
C ALA A 117 8.65 8.94 -12.28
N LEU A 118 9.44 8.01 -11.74
CA LEU A 118 10.27 7.11 -12.55
C LEU A 118 9.44 6.13 -13.39
N ALA A 119 8.34 5.60 -12.83
CA ALA A 119 7.42 4.74 -13.58
C ALA A 119 6.67 5.53 -14.66
N GLU A 120 6.18 6.73 -14.34
CA GLU A 120 5.54 7.65 -15.29
C GLU A 120 6.49 8.10 -16.40
N TRP A 121 7.75 8.38 -16.06
CA TRP A 121 8.79 8.68 -17.03
C TRP A 121 9.01 7.52 -18.02
N ALA A 122 9.06 6.28 -17.53
CA ALA A 122 9.16 5.11 -18.40
C ALA A 122 7.94 4.97 -19.33
N MET A 123 6.72 5.21 -18.82
CA MET A 123 5.50 5.20 -19.62
C MET A 123 5.47 6.32 -20.67
N ALA A 124 5.95 7.51 -20.30
CA ALA A 124 6.06 8.66 -21.19
C ALA A 124 7.04 8.39 -22.34
N ASN A 125 8.22 7.83 -22.03
CA ASN A 125 9.19 7.43 -23.05
C ASN A 125 8.61 6.40 -24.00
N PHE A 126 7.91 5.39 -23.48
CA PHE A 126 7.26 4.38 -24.31
C PHE A 126 6.22 4.98 -25.26
N LEU A 127 5.49 6.02 -24.85
CA LEU A 127 4.51 6.70 -25.71
C LEU A 127 5.20 7.37 -26.91
N TRP A 128 6.29 8.10 -26.66
CA TRP A 128 6.93 8.99 -27.63
C TRP A 128 8.10 8.35 -28.42
N GLU A 129 8.55 7.16 -28.06
CA GLU A 129 9.62 6.44 -28.75
C GLU A 129 9.23 6.08 -30.20
N GLU A 130 10.01 6.45 -31.22
CA GLU A 130 9.65 6.15 -32.62
C GLU A 130 10.40 4.94 -33.18
N ARG A 131 11.69 4.84 -32.88
CA ARG A 131 12.60 3.73 -33.21
C ARG A 131 13.38 3.32 -31.97
N GLU A 132 13.88 2.10 -31.96
CA GLU A 132 14.61 1.54 -30.81
C GLU A 132 15.72 2.49 -30.32
N GLY A 133 15.49 3.14 -29.17
CA GLY A 133 16.51 3.95 -28.49
C GLY A 133 16.61 5.39 -29.00
N GLU A 134 15.79 5.79 -29.97
CA GLU A 134 15.67 7.17 -30.41
C GLU A 134 14.55 7.87 -29.64
N PHE A 135 14.96 8.72 -28.69
CA PHE A 135 14.04 9.57 -27.93
C PHE A 135 13.56 10.73 -28.83
N ARG A 136 12.25 10.82 -29.04
CA ARG A 136 11.64 12.06 -29.52
C ARG A 136 11.43 13.04 -28.36
N HIS A 137 11.33 14.32 -28.73
CA HIS A 137 10.81 15.34 -27.84
C HIS A 137 9.38 14.98 -27.41
N HIS A 138 9.10 15.12 -26.11
CA HIS A 138 7.74 14.99 -25.60
C HIS A 138 6.92 16.17 -26.12
N TRP A 139 5.97 15.90 -27.02
CA TRP A 139 5.14 16.96 -27.61
C TRP A 139 4.15 17.57 -26.61
N ILE A 140 3.76 16.79 -25.60
CA ILE A 140 2.81 17.17 -24.55
C ILE A 140 3.42 16.74 -23.22
N LYS A 141 3.32 17.60 -22.19
CA LYS A 141 3.78 17.25 -20.84
C LYS A 141 2.95 16.09 -20.30
N TRP A 142 3.59 15.24 -19.49
CA TRP A 142 2.90 14.08 -18.90
C TRP A 142 1.70 14.48 -18.03
N GLU A 143 1.82 15.59 -17.31
CA GLU A 143 0.76 16.16 -16.48
C GLU A 143 -0.48 16.53 -17.32
N ASP A 144 -0.27 17.17 -18.48
CA ASP A 144 -1.36 17.55 -19.39
C ASP A 144 -2.03 16.30 -20.01
N LEU A 145 -1.25 15.23 -20.28
CA LEU A 145 -1.80 13.94 -20.73
C LEU A 145 -2.68 13.28 -19.65
N CYS A 146 -2.33 13.47 -18.38
CA CYS A 146 -3.04 12.92 -17.23
C CYS A 146 -4.27 13.73 -16.80
N ALA A 147 -4.46 14.93 -17.36
CA ALA A 147 -5.62 15.75 -17.05
C ALA A 147 -6.93 15.02 -17.38
N GLY A 148 -8.02 15.43 -16.72
CA GLY A 148 -9.34 14.87 -16.99
C GLY A 148 -9.76 15.06 -18.45
N LEU A 149 -10.62 14.18 -18.97
CA LEU A 149 -11.17 14.32 -20.33
C LEU A 149 -11.88 15.68 -20.53
N SER A 150 -12.53 16.20 -19.49
CA SER A 150 -13.16 17.52 -19.48
C SER A 150 -12.16 18.68 -19.55
N GLN A 151 -10.91 18.46 -19.16
CA GLN A 151 -9.82 19.42 -19.19
C GLN A 151 -8.92 19.23 -20.43
N GLY A 152 -9.32 18.38 -21.38
CA GLY A 152 -8.56 18.12 -22.60
C GLY A 152 -7.45 17.07 -22.49
N GLY A 153 -7.36 16.36 -21.36
CA GLY A 153 -6.41 15.26 -21.21
C GLY A 153 -6.89 13.97 -21.88
N ILE A 154 -6.06 12.93 -21.87
CA ILE A 154 -6.25 11.72 -22.69
C ILE A 154 -6.82 10.54 -21.87
N GLY A 155 -7.12 10.76 -20.59
CA GLY A 155 -7.69 9.76 -19.70
C GLY A 155 -6.67 8.72 -19.19
N ILE A 156 -5.38 9.08 -19.18
CA ILE A 156 -4.38 8.43 -18.34
C ILE A 156 -4.52 9.04 -16.94
N HIS A 157 -4.41 8.24 -15.89
CA HIS A 157 -4.40 8.76 -14.53
C HIS A 157 -2.97 8.86 -14.02
N SER A 158 -2.62 9.99 -13.38
CA SER A 158 -1.34 10.09 -12.68
C SER A 158 -1.28 9.08 -11.54
N LEU A 159 -0.15 8.39 -11.41
CA LEU A 159 0.08 7.45 -10.32
C LEU A 159 0.03 8.14 -8.96
N LEU A 160 0.41 9.43 -8.88
CA LEU A 160 0.34 10.21 -7.65
C LEU A 160 -1.11 10.47 -7.23
N GLU A 161 -1.98 10.78 -8.19
CA GLU A 161 -3.42 10.97 -7.93
C GLU A 161 -4.08 9.66 -7.52
N VAL A 162 -3.76 8.57 -8.24
CA VAL A 162 -4.25 7.22 -7.90
C VAL A 162 -3.81 6.80 -6.50
N GLN A 163 -2.55 7.03 -6.14
CA GLN A 163 -2.03 6.81 -4.79
C GLN A 163 -2.81 7.62 -3.75
N SER A 164 -3.04 8.91 -4.03
CA SER A 164 -3.75 9.81 -3.12
C SER A 164 -5.19 9.35 -2.90
N ALA A 165 -5.88 8.95 -3.98
CA ALA A 165 -7.23 8.39 -3.92
C ALA A 165 -7.29 7.09 -3.10
N PHE A 166 -6.35 6.16 -3.31
CA PHE A 166 -6.28 4.94 -2.50
C PHE A 166 -5.96 5.22 -1.04
N SER A 167 -5.07 6.17 -0.76
CA SER A 167 -4.74 6.58 0.60
C SER A 167 -5.97 7.15 1.31
N LEU A 168 -6.74 8.00 0.63
CA LEU A 168 -8.00 8.54 1.15
C LEU A 168 -9.04 7.44 1.38
N LYS A 169 -9.16 6.48 0.45
CA LYS A 169 -10.06 5.33 0.59
C LYS A 169 -9.68 4.47 1.80
N LEU A 170 -8.39 4.22 2.02
CA LEU A 170 -7.88 3.46 3.17
C LEU A 170 -8.15 4.22 4.47
N CYS A 171 -7.84 5.51 4.52
CA CYS A 171 -8.14 6.37 5.67
C CYS A 171 -9.64 6.35 5.99
N HIS A 172 -10.50 6.52 4.98
CA HIS A 172 -11.94 6.46 5.15
C HIS A 172 -12.40 5.10 5.67
N SER A 173 -11.88 4.01 5.12
CA SER A 173 -12.20 2.66 5.59
C SER A 173 -11.79 2.44 7.05
N CYS A 174 -10.62 2.94 7.47
CA CYS A 174 -10.19 2.87 8.86
C CYS A 174 -11.08 3.73 9.77
N MET A 175 -11.45 4.94 9.33
CA MET A 175 -12.33 5.82 10.09
C MET A 175 -13.73 5.23 10.24
N VAL A 176 -14.35 4.75 9.15
CA VAL A 176 -15.70 4.15 9.20
C VAL A 176 -15.70 2.79 9.91
N GLY A 177 -14.66 1.99 9.73
CA GLY A 177 -14.48 0.73 10.46
C GLY A 177 -14.39 0.94 11.98
N ALA A 178 -13.80 2.05 12.42
CA ALA A 178 -13.76 2.49 13.81
C ALA A 178 -15.08 3.10 14.33
N VAL A 179 -15.98 3.49 13.43
CA VAL A 179 -17.31 4.03 13.74
C VAL A 179 -18.34 2.91 13.87
N GLN A 180 -18.29 1.88 13.02
CA GLN A 180 -19.30 0.81 13.00
C GLN A 180 -18.92 -0.46 13.79
N GLY A 181 -17.86 -0.42 14.60
CA GLY A 181 -17.45 -1.56 15.43
C GLY A 181 -16.96 -2.77 14.62
N SER A 182 -16.34 -2.55 13.45
CA SER A 182 -15.70 -3.64 12.72
C SER A 182 -14.37 -4.02 13.40
N SER A 183 -14.05 -5.32 13.42
CA SER A 183 -12.98 -5.98 14.19
C SER A 183 -11.52 -5.50 13.96
N TYR A 184 -11.27 -4.43 13.22
CA TYR A 184 -9.93 -4.09 12.73
C TYR A 184 -9.29 -2.85 13.36
N CYS A 185 -10.07 -1.85 13.80
CA CYS A 185 -9.55 -0.64 14.44
C CYS A 185 -10.62 -0.04 15.36
N ASN A 186 -10.35 0.09 16.66
CA ASN A 186 -11.21 0.78 17.62
C ASN A 186 -10.58 2.13 17.99
N PHE A 187 -11.17 3.25 17.54
CA PHE A 187 -10.61 4.59 17.79
C PHE A 187 -10.36 4.86 19.27
N TRP A 188 -11.30 4.49 20.15
CA TRP A 188 -11.21 4.71 21.59
C TRP A 188 -10.24 3.75 22.29
N PHE A 189 -10.14 2.52 21.82
CA PHE A 189 -9.49 1.42 22.54
C PHE A 189 -8.11 1.04 21.99
N ASP A 190 -7.75 1.52 20.80
CA ASP A 190 -6.43 1.30 20.22
C ASP A 190 -5.45 2.41 20.63
N ASN A 191 -4.19 2.03 20.82
CA ASN A 191 -3.13 2.94 21.25
C ASN A 191 -2.48 3.67 20.05
N TRP A 192 -3.20 4.62 19.48
CA TRP A 192 -2.75 5.41 18.31
C TRP A 192 -1.57 6.33 18.62
N LEU A 193 -1.47 6.84 19.84
CA LEU A 193 -0.53 7.88 20.24
C LEU A 193 0.69 7.34 21.01
N GLY A 194 0.83 6.01 21.12
CA GLY A 194 1.90 5.35 21.88
C GLY A 194 1.88 5.64 23.39
N SER A 195 0.84 6.30 23.88
CA SER A 195 0.72 6.82 25.25
C SER A 195 -0.57 6.32 25.93
N GLY A 196 -1.03 5.14 25.49
CA GLY A 196 -2.24 4.49 25.93
C GLY A 196 -3.43 4.76 25.00
N PRO A 197 -4.46 3.90 25.02
CA PRO A 197 -5.70 4.15 24.31
C PRO A 197 -6.43 5.39 24.85
N LEU A 198 -7.21 6.05 23.99
CA LEU A 198 -7.91 7.29 24.34
C LEU A 198 -8.94 7.09 25.45
N CYS A 199 -9.54 5.90 25.55
CA CYS A 199 -10.49 5.54 26.60
C CYS A 199 -9.94 5.73 28.02
N GLN A 200 -8.63 5.58 28.22
CA GLN A 200 -8.01 5.75 29.55
C GLN A 200 -7.92 7.20 29.99
N ARG A 201 -8.12 8.16 29.07
CA ARG A 201 -8.03 9.60 29.33
C ARG A 201 -9.38 10.27 29.47
N LEU A 202 -10.47 9.52 29.24
CA LEU A 202 -11.84 10.01 29.31
C LEU A 202 -12.50 9.41 30.55
N GLN A 203 -13.25 10.23 31.30
CA GLN A 203 -13.96 9.78 32.50
C GLN A 203 -15.15 8.88 32.16
N SER A 204 -15.74 9.05 30.97
CA SER A 204 -16.69 8.12 30.38
C SER A 204 -16.37 7.92 28.91
N VAL A 205 -16.37 6.65 28.48
CA VAL A 205 -16.34 6.29 27.07
C VAL A 205 -17.78 6.08 26.67
N SER A 206 -18.30 6.96 25.83
CA SER A 206 -19.61 6.74 25.25
C SER A 206 -19.54 5.63 24.20
N ASP A 207 -20.57 4.79 24.10
CA ASP A 207 -20.78 3.86 22.98
C ASP A 207 -21.05 4.58 21.64
N HIS A 208 -20.99 5.92 21.61
CA HIS A 208 -21.19 6.70 20.41
C HIS A 208 -20.10 6.42 19.37
N PRO A 209 -20.49 6.04 18.13
CA PRO A 209 -19.60 6.04 16.98
C PRO A 209 -18.85 7.38 16.86
N VAL A 210 -17.59 7.36 16.41
CA VAL A 210 -16.84 8.62 16.11
C VAL A 210 -17.59 9.52 15.11
N GLY A 211 -18.48 8.94 14.29
CA GLY A 211 -19.36 9.67 13.38
C GLY A 211 -20.32 10.63 14.07
N ASP A 212 -20.79 10.31 15.28
CA ASP A 212 -21.71 11.16 16.05
C ASP A 212 -21.03 12.46 16.52
N PHE A 213 -19.69 12.47 16.56
CA PHE A 213 -18.88 13.61 16.93
C PHE A 213 -18.59 14.55 15.75
N VAL A 214 -19.02 14.20 14.54
CA VAL A 214 -18.78 15.00 13.33
C VAL A 214 -20.12 15.43 12.74
N LEU A 215 -20.48 16.70 12.95
CA LEU A 215 -21.68 17.30 12.37
C LEU A 215 -21.28 18.21 11.20
N ASN A 216 -21.79 17.92 10.01
CA ASN A 216 -21.55 18.70 8.78
C ASN A 216 -20.05 18.94 8.49
N GLY A 217 -19.21 17.92 8.69
CA GLY A 217 -17.77 17.98 8.45
C GLY A 217 -16.97 18.79 9.48
N ARG A 218 -17.59 19.19 10.60
CA ARG A 218 -16.93 19.84 11.74
C ARG A 218 -17.11 19.01 13.00
N TRP A 219 -16.10 19.03 13.87
CA TRP A 219 -16.18 18.38 15.17
C TRP A 219 -17.23 19.07 16.05
N ASN A 220 -18.11 18.27 16.65
CA ASN A 220 -19.05 18.70 17.66
C ASN A 220 -18.28 18.98 18.97
N GLN A 221 -17.77 20.20 19.08
CA GLN A 221 -16.94 20.62 20.21
C GLN A 221 -17.68 20.59 21.55
N GLN A 222 -19.00 20.75 21.55
CA GLN A 222 -19.82 20.69 22.77
C GLN A 222 -19.86 19.26 23.32
N LEU A 223 -20.09 18.29 22.44
CA LEU A 223 -20.11 16.87 22.80
C LEU A 223 -18.72 16.37 23.24
N LEU A 224 -17.64 16.85 22.57
CA LEU A 224 -16.26 16.55 22.97
C LEU A 224 -15.90 17.13 24.35
N ARG A 225 -16.34 18.36 24.65
CA ARG A 225 -16.10 18.99 25.96
C ARG A 225 -16.86 18.31 27.09
N ALA A 226 -18.04 17.75 26.81
CA ALA A 226 -18.81 16.99 27.78
C ALA A 226 -18.14 15.66 28.20
N LEU A 227 -17.22 15.14 27.38
CA LEU A 227 -16.49 13.88 27.62
C LEU A 227 -15.06 14.09 28.15
N GLY A 228 -14.50 15.29 27.99
CA GLY A 228 -13.20 15.65 28.56
C GLY A 228 -13.29 15.84 30.08
N PRO A 229 -12.17 15.65 30.81
CA PRO A 229 -12.11 16.07 32.21
C PRO A 229 -12.30 17.60 32.27
N GLY A 230 -13.15 18.05 33.19
CA GLY A 230 -13.36 19.48 33.47
C GLY A 230 -12.10 20.21 33.88
#